data_AF-A0AAE0G0G4-F1
#
_entry.id   AF-A0AAE0G0G4-F1
#
_cell.length_a   1.000
_cell.length_b   1.000
_cell.length_c   1.000
_cell.angle_alpha   90.00
_cell.angle_beta   90.00
_cell.angle_gamma   90.00
#
_symmetry.space_group_name_H-M   'P 1'
#
loop_
_entity.id
_entity.type
_entity.pdbx_description
1 polymer ?
#
loop_
_entity_poly.entity_id
_entity_poly.type
_entity_poly.pdbx_seq_one_letter_code
_entity_poly.pdbx_strand_id
1 'polypeptide(L)'
;YDALLLRLCGDGKPYSVKLYTLDVDEYGEEVERIYTTRFITRRGWSSVRLPLDNFIPMIPTDPPLDRRLVTDISINYDARRLSTRPGEQQQEGTNSFSLELDFIKLLPRGEEPDFILVSCALEGREEEEDSPQFSETLEDGTPALASYKRSGEDSVRNSGLGYVVIRPGPLLEQPGGQKALMFDQGGRITMGIALADVADVCLKSLHEVEARNKSFDVCYEYTPEEDSLYELVAHVPTKTSNYLTSAMANMEPNT
;
A
#
# COMPACT_ATOMS: atom_id res chain seq x y z
N TYR A 1 -2.25 -6.50 -13.57
CA TYR A 1 -3.15 -6.37 -12.41
C TYR A 1 -3.05 -7.59 -11.55
N ASP A 2 -3.03 -7.45 -10.22
CA ASP A 2 -2.81 -8.52 -9.25
C ASP A 2 -4.08 -8.92 -8.48
N ALA A 3 -4.90 -7.93 -8.10
CA ALA A 3 -6.08 -8.15 -7.28
C ALA A 3 -7.18 -7.12 -7.57
N LEU A 4 -8.41 -7.44 -7.21
CA LEU A 4 -9.50 -6.47 -7.08
C LEU A 4 -9.54 -5.96 -5.64
N LEU A 5 -9.73 -4.66 -5.44
CA LEU A 5 -10.00 -4.04 -4.14
C LEU A 5 -11.42 -3.51 -4.13
N LEU A 6 -12.25 -4.06 -3.26
CA LEU A 6 -13.63 -3.63 -3.09
C LEU A 6 -13.75 -2.86 -1.78
N ARG A 7 -14.26 -1.63 -1.84
CA ARG A 7 -14.68 -0.86 -0.65
C ARG A 7 -16.18 -0.99 -0.51
N LEU A 8 -16.63 -1.58 0.59
CA LEU A 8 -18.03 -1.93 0.79
C LEU A 8 -18.45 -1.80 2.26
N CYS A 9 -19.73 -1.54 2.49
CA CYS A 9 -20.39 -1.64 3.78
C CYS A 9 -21.13 -2.97 3.84
N GLY A 10 -20.62 -3.90 4.63
CA GLY A 10 -21.12 -5.27 4.70
C GLY A 10 -22.12 -5.51 5.83
N ASP A 11 -22.83 -6.62 5.74
CA ASP A 11 -23.79 -7.10 6.75
C ASP A 11 -23.25 -8.29 7.58
N GLY A 12 -22.02 -8.74 7.32
CA GLY A 12 -21.41 -9.88 8.01
C GLY A 12 -21.63 -11.23 7.31
N LYS A 13 -22.19 -11.24 6.09
CA LYS A 13 -22.60 -12.46 5.39
C LYS A 13 -21.63 -12.86 4.27
N PRO A 14 -21.69 -14.12 3.78
CA PRO A 14 -20.85 -14.57 2.67
C PRO A 14 -21.35 -14.06 1.31
N TYR A 15 -20.41 -13.63 0.48
CA TYR A 15 -20.62 -13.22 -0.90
C TYR A 15 -19.61 -13.90 -1.82
N SER A 16 -19.94 -13.97 -3.09
CA SER A 16 -19.05 -14.40 -4.15
C SER A 16 -18.91 -13.34 -5.23
N VAL A 17 -17.71 -13.18 -5.76
CA VAL A 17 -17.47 -12.38 -6.96
C VAL A 17 -17.30 -13.33 -8.13
N LYS A 18 -17.91 -12.98 -9.27
CA LYS A 18 -17.70 -13.67 -10.54
C LYS A 18 -17.12 -12.71 -11.57
N LEU A 19 -16.17 -13.21 -12.34
CA LEU A 19 -15.63 -12.57 -13.52
C LEU A 19 -16.04 -13.39 -14.73
N TYR A 20 -16.56 -12.70 -15.74
CA TYR A 20 -16.94 -13.28 -17.01
C TYR A 20 -15.86 -12.93 -18.02
N THR A 21 -15.44 -13.91 -18.81
CA THR A 21 -14.48 -13.70 -19.89
C THR A 21 -15.09 -14.14 -21.20
N LEU A 22 -14.82 -13.37 -22.26
CA LEU A 22 -15.16 -13.75 -23.62
C LEU A 22 -13.87 -14.09 -24.38
N ASP A 23 -13.79 -15.32 -24.88
CA ASP A 23 -12.65 -15.84 -25.64
C ASP A 23 -13.13 -16.43 -26.97
N VAL A 24 -12.20 -16.80 -27.85
CA VAL A 24 -12.50 -17.46 -29.12
C VAL A 24 -11.87 -18.84 -29.12
N ASP A 25 -12.64 -19.87 -29.46
CA ASP A 25 -12.14 -21.24 -29.53
C ASP A 25 -11.34 -21.53 -30.81
N GLU A 26 -10.85 -22.76 -30.94
CA GLU A 26 -10.09 -23.22 -32.11
C GLU A 26 -10.88 -23.19 -33.43
N TYR A 27 -12.21 -23.09 -33.36
CA TYR A 27 -13.13 -23.03 -34.50
C TYR A 27 -13.58 -21.61 -34.83
N GLY A 28 -13.19 -20.61 -34.03
CA GLY A 28 -13.58 -19.22 -34.24
C GLY A 28 -14.90 -18.83 -33.57
N GLU A 29 -15.45 -19.68 -32.70
CA GLU A 29 -16.69 -19.42 -31.97
C GLU A 29 -16.41 -18.72 -30.64
N GLU A 30 -17.28 -17.79 -30.25
CA GLU A 30 -17.17 -17.08 -28.98
C GLU A 30 -17.54 -18.02 -27.81
N VAL A 31 -16.64 -18.13 -26.83
CA VAL A 31 -16.83 -18.94 -25.63
C VAL A 31 -16.78 -18.06 -24.40
N GLU A 32 -17.91 -17.98 -23.70
CA GLU A 32 -18.00 -17.33 -22.40
C GLU A 32 -17.54 -18.29 -21.29
N ARG A 33 -16.63 -17.82 -20.42
CA ARG A 33 -16.19 -18.57 -19.23
C ARG A 33 -16.39 -17.74 -17.98
N ILE A 34 -16.64 -18.42 -16.87
CA ILE A 34 -16.96 -17.78 -15.58
C ILE A 34 -15.98 -18.24 -14.52
N TYR A 35 -15.37 -17.28 -13.84
CA TYR A 35 -14.45 -17.52 -12.75
C TYR A 35 -15.02 -16.94 -11.46
N THR A 36 -14.85 -17.63 -10.33
CA THR A 36 -15.44 -17.21 -9.07
C THR A 36 -14.46 -17.26 -7.92
N THR A 37 -14.61 -16.32 -7.00
CA THR A 37 -13.98 -16.35 -5.68
C THR A 37 -14.97 -15.93 -4.61
N ARG A 38 -14.69 -16.26 -3.35
CA ARG A 38 -15.59 -15.99 -2.21
C ARG A 38 -14.92 -15.12 -1.16
N PHE A 39 -15.75 -14.36 -0.46
CA PHE A 39 -15.33 -13.58 0.70
C PHE A 39 -16.48 -13.45 1.70
N ILE A 40 -16.14 -13.14 2.95
CA ILE A 40 -17.12 -12.85 4.00
C ILE A 40 -17.03 -11.36 4.30
N THR A 41 -18.17 -10.67 4.29
CA THR A 41 -18.19 -9.24 4.62
C THR A 41 -18.07 -9.04 6.13
N ARG A 42 -17.58 -7.87 6.56
CA ARG A 42 -17.67 -7.42 7.95
C ARG A 42 -18.82 -6.44 8.08
N ARG A 43 -19.41 -6.33 9.27
CA ARG A 43 -20.41 -5.29 9.54
C ARG A 43 -19.76 -3.90 9.47
N GLY A 44 -20.36 -3.00 8.69
CA GLY A 44 -19.83 -1.66 8.46
C GLY A 44 -18.84 -1.58 7.29
N TRP A 45 -18.26 -0.39 7.12
CA TRP A 45 -17.32 -0.11 6.03
C TRP A 45 -16.01 -0.86 6.18
N SER A 46 -15.63 -1.60 5.14
CA SER A 46 -14.38 -2.34 5.08
C SER A 46 -13.86 -2.45 3.65
N SER A 47 -12.56 -2.73 3.52
CA SER A 47 -11.90 -2.96 2.24
C SER A 47 -11.57 -4.45 2.11
N VAL A 48 -11.97 -5.08 1.02
CA VAL A 48 -11.72 -6.50 0.73
C VAL A 48 -10.81 -6.61 -0.49
N ARG A 49 -9.63 -7.19 -0.30
CA ARG A 49 -8.71 -7.53 -1.39
C ARG A 49 -9.00 -8.94 -1.90
N LEU A 50 -9.29 -9.06 -3.18
CA LEU A 50 -9.54 -10.32 -3.88
C LEU A 50 -8.42 -10.56 -4.91
N PRO A 51 -7.38 -11.33 -4.57
CA PRO A 51 -6.35 -11.72 -5.53
C PRO A 51 -6.96 -12.36 -6.78
N LEU A 52 -6.53 -11.96 -7.96
CA LEU A 52 -7.03 -12.52 -9.22
C LEU A 52 -6.65 -14.01 -9.36
N ASP A 53 -5.59 -14.45 -8.69
CA ASP A 53 -5.20 -15.87 -8.62
C ASP A 53 -6.12 -16.73 -7.74
N ASN A 54 -6.97 -16.10 -6.91
CA ASN A 54 -7.98 -16.82 -6.12
C ASN A 54 -9.28 -17.08 -6.91
N PHE A 55 -9.38 -16.60 -8.16
CA PHE A 55 -10.52 -16.85 -9.03
C PHE A 55 -10.35 -18.20 -9.72
N ILE A 56 -11.19 -19.16 -9.35
CA ILE A 56 -11.21 -20.49 -9.93
C ILE A 56 -12.28 -20.58 -11.02
N PRO A 57 -12.04 -21.33 -12.11
CA PRO A 57 -13.06 -21.52 -13.12
C PRO A 57 -14.26 -22.28 -12.53
N MET A 58 -15.47 -21.88 -12.91
CA MET A 58 -16.69 -22.58 -12.50
C MET A 58 -16.77 -23.98 -13.11
N ILE A 59 -16.24 -24.15 -14.32
CA ILE A 59 -16.09 -25.45 -14.98
C ILE A 59 -14.63 -25.90 -14.80
N PRO A 60 -14.35 -27.00 -14.08
CA PRO A 60 -12.98 -27.39 -13.76
C PRO A 60 -12.06 -27.69 -14.95
N THR A 61 -12.63 -27.92 -16.14
CA THR A 61 -11.88 -28.16 -17.38
C THR A 61 -11.43 -26.89 -18.07
N ASP A 62 -11.96 -25.73 -17.69
CA ASP A 62 -11.58 -24.45 -18.28
C ASP A 62 -10.16 -24.05 -17.86
N PRO A 63 -9.44 -23.30 -18.72
CA PRO A 63 -8.11 -22.80 -18.39
C PRO A 63 -8.15 -21.81 -17.20
N PRO A 64 -6.99 -21.51 -16.58
CA PRO A 64 -6.90 -20.42 -15.59
C PRO A 64 -7.33 -19.07 -16.17
N LEU A 65 -7.82 -18.18 -15.30
CA LEU A 65 -8.32 -16.85 -15.67
C LEU A 65 -7.29 -16.05 -16.49
N ASP A 66 -7.61 -15.76 -17.76
CA ASP A 66 -6.95 -14.69 -18.49
C ASP A 66 -7.62 -13.35 -18.17
N ARG A 67 -6.86 -12.52 -17.45
CA ARG A 67 -7.28 -11.20 -16.96
C ARG A 67 -7.60 -10.22 -18.09
N ARG A 68 -7.08 -10.43 -19.30
CA ARG A 68 -7.29 -9.53 -20.47
C ARG A 68 -8.64 -9.73 -21.13
N LEU A 69 -9.23 -10.91 -20.95
CA LEU A 69 -10.48 -11.31 -21.58
C LEU A 69 -11.71 -10.99 -20.72
N VAL A 70 -11.51 -10.42 -19.52
CA VAL A 70 -12.59 -10.08 -18.59
C VAL A 70 -13.46 -8.98 -19.19
N THR A 71 -14.75 -9.28 -19.34
CA THR A 71 -15.76 -8.35 -19.86
C THR A 71 -16.64 -7.79 -18.74
N ASP A 72 -17.08 -8.66 -17.83
CA ASP A 72 -18.08 -8.33 -16.82
C ASP A 72 -17.69 -8.83 -15.42
N ILE A 73 -18.25 -8.17 -14.41
CA ILE A 73 -18.10 -8.51 -13.00
C ILE A 73 -19.48 -8.59 -12.34
N SER A 74 -19.71 -9.61 -11.51
CA SER A 74 -20.89 -9.70 -10.65
C SER A 74 -20.53 -10.00 -9.21
N ILE A 75 -21.27 -9.38 -8.28
CA ILE A 75 -21.19 -9.65 -6.84
C ILE A 75 -22.50 -10.35 -6.45
N ASN A 76 -22.39 -11.53 -5.85
CA ASN A 76 -23.50 -12.43 -5.59
C ASN A 76 -23.60 -12.71 -4.09
N TYR A 77 -24.80 -12.67 -3.53
CA TYR A 77 -25.07 -13.09 -2.17
C TYR A 77 -25.20 -14.61 -2.07
N ASP A 78 -24.38 -15.26 -1.24
CA ASP A 78 -24.34 -16.73 -1.12
C ASP A 78 -25.30 -17.23 -0.02
N ALA A 79 -26.61 -17.05 -0.22
CA ALA A 79 -27.67 -17.36 0.77
C ALA A 79 -27.65 -18.81 1.32
N ARG A 80 -27.29 -19.79 0.47
CA ARG A 80 -27.49 -21.23 0.73
C ARG A 80 -26.39 -21.91 1.55
N ARG A 81 -25.35 -21.19 1.97
CA ARG A 81 -24.20 -21.78 2.68
C ARG A 81 -24.21 -21.56 4.19
N LEU A 82 -25.25 -20.92 4.74
CA LEU A 82 -25.58 -20.99 6.16
C LEU A 82 -26.30 -22.33 6.39
N SER A 83 -25.53 -23.40 6.61
CA SER A 83 -26.03 -24.76 6.86
C SER A 83 -27.16 -24.75 7.88
N THR A 84 -28.39 -25.02 7.44
CA THR A 84 -29.41 -25.62 8.30
C THR A 84 -28.99 -27.06 8.58
N ARG A 85 -28.64 -27.38 9.82
CA ARG A 85 -28.64 -28.78 10.25
C ARG A 85 -30.07 -29.33 10.07
N PRO A 86 -30.26 -30.63 9.72
CA PRO A 86 -31.60 -31.20 9.65
C PRO A 86 -32.27 -31.07 11.03
N GLY A 87 -33.27 -30.18 11.14
CA GLY A 87 -34.01 -29.91 12.38
C GLY A 87 -33.90 -28.49 12.95
N GLU A 88 -33.01 -27.63 12.43
CA GLU A 88 -32.95 -26.22 12.84
C GLU A 88 -33.90 -25.35 12.01
N GLN A 89 -34.80 -24.62 12.68
CA GLN A 89 -35.73 -23.68 12.03
C GLN A 89 -34.93 -22.68 11.19
N GLN A 90 -35.38 -22.43 9.95
CA GLN A 90 -34.80 -21.38 9.11
C GLN A 90 -34.82 -20.06 9.90
N GLN A 91 -33.65 -19.55 10.26
CA GLN A 91 -33.54 -18.23 10.86
C GLN A 91 -34.00 -17.20 9.82
N GLU A 92 -35.03 -16.41 10.14
CA GLU A 92 -35.71 -15.44 9.25
C GLU A 92 -34.82 -14.28 8.71
N GLY A 93 -33.49 -14.39 8.80
CA GLY A 93 -32.52 -13.40 8.29
C GLY A 93 -31.53 -13.91 7.23
N THR A 94 -31.61 -15.20 6.83
CA THR A 94 -30.64 -15.82 5.91
C THR A 94 -30.95 -15.61 4.43
N ASN A 95 -32.14 -15.10 4.08
CA ASN A 95 -32.55 -14.90 2.68
C ASN A 95 -32.63 -13.42 2.25
N SER A 96 -32.06 -12.52 3.04
CA SER A 96 -31.89 -11.11 2.69
C SER A 96 -30.40 -10.75 2.66
N PHE A 97 -30.05 -9.67 1.97
CA PHE A 97 -28.68 -9.16 1.91
C PHE A 97 -28.71 -7.63 2.02
N SER A 98 -27.68 -7.05 2.63
CA SER A 98 -27.48 -5.60 2.67
C SER A 98 -26.01 -5.32 2.42
N LEU A 99 -25.70 -4.87 1.20
CA LEU A 99 -24.35 -4.54 0.78
C LEU A 99 -24.37 -3.19 0.07
N GLU A 100 -23.64 -2.23 0.60
CA GLU A 100 -23.38 -0.97 -0.11
C GLU A 100 -21.96 -1.03 -0.66
N LEU A 101 -21.80 -0.64 -1.92
CA LEU A 101 -20.51 -0.63 -2.60
C LEU A 101 -20.12 0.84 -2.83
N ASP A 102 -18.92 1.21 -2.40
CA ASP A 102 -18.35 2.53 -2.65
C ASP A 102 -17.52 2.49 -3.94
N PHE A 103 -16.51 1.62 -4.01
CA PHE A 103 -15.71 1.47 -5.22
C PHE A 103 -15.19 0.04 -5.44
N ILE A 104 -14.84 -0.23 -6.70
CA ILE A 104 -14.03 -1.36 -7.12
C ILE A 104 -12.79 -0.81 -7.82
N LYS A 105 -11.60 -1.22 -7.36
CA LYS A 105 -10.32 -0.86 -7.98
C LYS A 105 -9.61 -2.12 -8.44
N LEU A 106 -8.90 -2.00 -9.54
CA LEU A 106 -8.03 -3.05 -10.06
C LEU A 106 -6.59 -2.70 -9.68
N LEU A 107 -5.98 -3.52 -8.82
CA LEU A 107 -4.65 -3.26 -8.30
C LEU A 107 -3.61 -3.69 -9.34
N PRO A 108 -2.61 -2.84 -9.66
CA PRO A 108 -1.53 -3.19 -10.57
C PRO A 108 -0.73 -4.39 -10.05
N ARG A 109 -0.05 -5.07 -10.98
CA ARG A 109 0.88 -6.16 -10.66
C ARG A 109 2.28 -5.59 -10.78
N GLY A 110 3.14 -5.88 -9.82
CA GLY A 110 4.52 -5.42 -9.82
C GLY A 110 5.19 -5.74 -8.49
N GLU A 111 6.50 -5.86 -8.51
CA GLU A 111 7.34 -5.98 -7.32
C GLU A 111 7.86 -4.60 -6.88
N GLU A 112 7.98 -3.68 -7.83
CA GLU A 112 8.35 -2.27 -7.59
C GLU A 112 7.16 -1.43 -7.09
N PRO A 113 7.36 -0.33 -6.35
CA PRO A 113 6.29 0.57 -5.94
C PRO A 113 5.53 1.16 -7.13
N ASP A 114 4.20 1.31 -7.01
CA ASP A 114 3.37 1.96 -8.03
C ASP A 114 3.45 3.49 -7.94
N PHE A 115 3.70 4.03 -6.74
CA PHE A 115 3.93 5.45 -6.54
C PHE A 115 4.73 5.74 -5.25
N ILE A 116 5.22 6.97 -5.16
CA ILE A 116 5.90 7.52 -4.00
C ILE A 116 5.01 8.59 -3.35
N LEU A 117 4.93 8.57 -2.02
CA LEU A 117 4.48 9.72 -1.25
C LEU A 117 5.68 10.38 -0.57
N VAL A 118 5.97 11.63 -0.94
CA VAL A 118 6.90 12.48 -0.20
C VAL A 118 6.15 13.09 0.98
N SER A 119 6.40 12.58 2.17
CA SER A 119 5.81 13.03 3.44
C SER A 119 6.73 14.04 4.12
N CYS A 120 6.94 13.94 5.44
CA CYS A 120 7.89 14.72 6.23
C CYS A 120 8.37 13.89 7.42
N ALA A 121 9.65 14.03 7.79
CA ALA A 121 10.14 13.47 9.04
C ALA A 121 9.43 14.13 10.22
N LEU A 122 9.18 13.35 11.27
CA LEU A 122 8.74 13.86 12.56
C LEU A 122 10.01 14.08 13.37
N GLU A 123 10.31 15.33 13.73
CA GLU A 123 11.37 15.60 14.69
C GLU A 123 11.01 14.98 16.06
N GLY A 124 11.97 14.40 16.77
CA GLY A 124 11.85 14.15 18.21
C GLY A 124 10.67 13.29 18.69
N ARG A 125 10.71 11.98 18.41
CA ARG A 125 9.82 11.00 19.06
C ARG A 125 10.19 10.64 20.50
N GLU A 126 11.23 11.25 21.05
CA GLU A 126 11.69 10.99 22.42
C GLU A 126 11.12 12.07 23.37
N GLU A 127 10.08 11.64 24.12
CA GLU A 127 9.76 12.01 25.51
C GLU A 127 8.78 13.14 25.87
N GLU A 128 8.18 13.91 24.95
CA GLU A 128 7.14 14.89 25.35
C GLU A 128 5.86 14.76 24.53
N GLU A 129 5.00 13.79 24.89
CA GLU A 129 3.60 13.71 24.41
C GLU A 129 2.80 15.01 24.68
N ASP A 130 3.27 15.86 25.59
CA ASP A 130 2.66 17.14 25.99
C ASP A 130 3.38 18.38 25.42
N SER A 131 4.29 18.23 24.46
CA SER A 131 4.97 19.38 23.82
C SER A 131 3.98 20.19 22.96
N PRO A 132 3.84 21.52 23.18
CA PRO A 132 2.93 22.37 22.42
C PRO A 132 3.33 22.54 20.94
N GLN A 133 4.51 22.06 20.53
CA GLN A 133 4.95 22.03 19.14
C GLN A 133 4.42 20.80 18.37
N PHE A 134 3.89 19.81 19.09
CA PHE A 134 3.41 18.53 18.55
C PHE A 134 1.89 18.35 18.60
N SER A 135 1.14 19.39 18.97
CA SER A 135 -0.32 19.29 18.93
C SER A 135 -0.76 19.06 17.48
N GLU A 136 -1.54 18.01 17.25
CA GLU A 136 -2.15 17.73 15.94
C GLU A 136 -3.12 18.86 15.51
N THR A 137 -3.39 19.79 16.41
CA THR A 137 -4.30 20.92 16.31
C THR A 137 -3.61 22.19 16.81
N LEU A 138 -3.51 23.21 15.97
CA LEU A 138 -3.00 24.54 16.33
C LEU A 138 -3.90 25.21 17.39
N GLU A 139 -3.42 26.28 18.03
CA GLU A 139 -4.17 27.00 19.08
C GLU A 139 -5.56 27.50 18.63
N ASP A 140 -5.76 27.69 17.32
CA ASP A 140 -7.02 28.10 16.70
C ASP A 140 -8.00 26.94 16.40
N GLY A 141 -7.64 25.71 16.77
CA GLY A 141 -8.46 24.52 16.53
C GLY A 141 -8.29 23.89 15.15
N THR A 142 -7.39 24.40 14.30
CA THR A 142 -7.13 23.84 12.96
C THR A 142 -6.07 22.74 12.99
N PRO A 143 -6.16 21.69 12.14
CA PRO A 143 -5.16 20.62 12.14
C PRO A 143 -3.79 21.14 11.68
N ALA A 144 -2.73 20.81 12.40
CA ALA A 144 -1.37 21.14 12.02
C ALA A 144 -0.99 20.49 10.67
N LEU A 145 -0.09 21.08 9.89
CA LEU A 145 0.32 20.54 8.59
C LEU A 145 0.76 19.06 8.65
N ALA A 146 1.42 18.67 9.75
CA ALA A 146 1.86 17.30 9.99
C ALA A 146 0.70 16.29 10.09
N SER A 147 -0.46 16.69 10.63
CA SER A 147 -1.63 15.79 10.73
C SER A 147 -2.24 15.52 9.35
N TYR A 148 -2.28 16.51 8.46
CA TYR A 148 -2.66 16.29 7.06
C TYR A 148 -1.70 15.35 6.32
N LYS A 149 -0.38 15.51 6.52
CA LYS A 149 0.62 14.64 5.91
C LYS A 149 0.48 13.20 6.42
N ARG A 150 0.26 13.01 7.73
CA ARG A 150 -0.02 11.70 8.35
C ARG A 150 -1.30 11.06 7.83
N SER A 151 -2.40 11.82 7.74
CA SER A 151 -3.65 11.37 7.14
C SER A 151 -3.47 10.95 5.66
N GLY A 152 -2.63 11.68 4.93
CA GLY A 152 -2.21 11.31 3.57
C GLY A 152 -1.46 9.97 3.53
N GLU A 153 -0.51 9.75 4.44
CA GLU A 153 0.15 8.45 4.57
C GLU A 153 -0.84 7.33 4.86
N ASP A 154 -1.75 7.51 5.82
CA ASP A 154 -2.74 6.49 6.17
C ASP A 154 -3.68 6.19 5.00
N SER A 155 -4.05 7.21 4.22
CA SER A 155 -4.84 7.03 3.00
C SER A 155 -4.09 6.18 1.97
N VAL A 156 -2.78 6.35 1.85
CA VAL A 156 -1.90 5.55 1.00
C VAL A 156 -1.79 4.11 1.52
N ARG A 157 -1.55 3.90 2.82
CA ARG A 157 -1.50 2.56 3.44
C ARG A 157 -2.80 1.79 3.18
N ASN A 158 -3.93 2.46 3.28
CA ASN A 158 -5.26 1.88 3.05
C ASN A 158 -5.66 1.75 1.56
N SER A 159 -4.84 2.25 0.63
CA SER A 159 -5.19 2.29 -0.81
C SER A 159 -5.09 0.93 -1.52
N GLY A 160 -4.30 0.00 -0.96
CA GLY A 160 -4.00 -1.30 -1.55
C GLY A 160 -2.99 -1.28 -2.71
N LEU A 161 -2.56 -0.10 -3.15
CA LEU A 161 -1.48 0.07 -4.13
C LEU A 161 -0.13 -0.30 -3.49
N GLY A 162 0.85 -0.70 -4.30
CA GLY A 162 2.25 -0.73 -3.87
C GLY A 162 2.76 0.70 -3.74
N TYR A 163 3.27 1.06 -2.58
CA TYR A 163 3.72 2.44 -2.34
C TYR A 163 5.06 2.47 -1.62
N VAL A 164 5.69 3.63 -1.61
CA VAL A 164 6.78 3.95 -0.68
C VAL A 164 6.52 5.33 -0.09
N VAL A 165 6.70 5.47 1.23
CA VAL A 165 6.59 6.77 1.91
C VAL A 165 7.98 7.23 2.31
N ILE A 166 8.40 8.37 1.77
CA ILE A 166 9.70 8.96 2.04
C ILE A 166 9.49 10.20 2.89
N ARG A 167 10.11 10.25 4.06
CA ARG A 167 10.01 11.33 5.04
C ARG A 167 11.35 12.06 5.14
N PRO A 168 11.60 13.07 4.29
CA PRO A 168 12.85 13.80 4.36
C PRO A 168 12.91 14.66 5.63
N GLY A 169 14.12 14.83 6.16
CA GLY A 169 14.43 15.88 7.13
C GLY A 169 14.31 17.30 6.53
N PRO A 170 14.69 18.35 7.27
CA PRO A 170 14.61 19.74 6.79
C PRO A 170 15.26 19.92 5.41
N LEU A 171 14.51 20.51 4.48
CA LEU A 171 14.93 20.62 3.08
C LEU A 171 15.91 21.77 2.89
N LEU A 172 17.01 21.49 2.18
CA LEU A 172 18.08 22.44 1.88
C LEU A 172 18.16 22.71 0.38
N GLU A 173 18.27 23.99 0.01
CA GLU A 173 18.45 24.47 -1.36
C GLU A 173 19.94 24.45 -1.74
N GLN A 174 20.51 23.24 -1.87
CA GLN A 174 21.93 23.05 -2.19
C GLN A 174 22.14 21.90 -3.18
N PRO A 175 23.32 21.80 -3.83
CA PRO A 175 23.64 20.66 -4.69
C PRO A 175 23.65 19.34 -3.92
N GLY A 176 23.11 18.28 -4.53
CA GLY A 176 23.11 16.94 -3.98
C GLY A 176 24.45 16.20 -4.15
N GLY A 177 24.56 15.02 -3.54
CA GLY A 177 25.70 14.10 -3.68
C GLY A 177 26.96 14.52 -2.93
N GLN A 178 26.87 15.50 -2.02
CA GLN A 178 28.01 16.02 -1.26
C GLN A 178 28.22 15.33 0.11
N LYS A 179 27.16 14.74 0.67
CA LYS A 179 27.15 14.14 2.01
C LYS A 179 26.54 12.75 1.98
N ALA A 180 26.91 11.91 2.95
CA ALA A 180 26.32 10.59 3.12
C ALA A 180 24.86 10.70 3.57
N LEU A 181 24.02 9.78 3.06
CA LEU A 181 22.61 9.67 3.42
C LEU A 181 22.42 8.66 4.54
N MET A 182 21.56 9.00 5.49
CA MET A 182 21.12 8.14 6.59
C MET A 182 19.62 7.86 6.45
N PHE A 183 19.24 6.61 6.68
CA PHE A 183 17.86 6.14 6.59
C PHE A 183 17.42 5.51 7.92
N ASP A 184 16.18 5.78 8.35
CA ASP A 184 15.61 5.26 9.60
C ASP A 184 14.10 5.04 9.48
N GLN A 185 13.46 4.36 10.43
CA GLN A 185 11.99 4.25 10.55
C GLN A 185 11.45 4.83 11.88
N GLY A 186 12.33 5.31 12.76
CA GLY A 186 12.04 5.67 14.13
C GLY A 186 11.73 7.15 14.42
N GLY A 187 11.81 8.07 13.45
CA GLY A 187 11.69 9.51 13.71
C GLY A 187 12.86 10.08 14.50
N ARG A 188 14.05 9.45 14.42
CA ARG A 188 15.28 9.91 15.09
C ARG A 188 16.10 10.88 14.24
N ILE A 189 15.56 11.25 13.08
CA ILE A 189 16.24 12.09 12.11
C ILE A 189 16.04 13.57 12.47
N THR A 190 17.15 14.28 12.61
CA THR A 190 17.19 15.73 12.94
C THR A 190 17.94 16.56 11.91
N MET A 191 18.69 15.92 11.01
CA MET A 191 19.55 16.61 10.04
C MET A 191 18.79 17.00 8.76
N GLY A 192 19.20 18.11 8.16
CA GLY A 192 18.69 18.52 6.86
C GLY A 192 19.18 17.63 5.71
N ILE A 193 18.54 17.78 4.55
CA ILE A 193 18.87 17.07 3.30
C ILE A 193 18.65 17.99 2.09
N ALA A 194 19.49 17.90 1.06
CA ALA A 194 19.27 18.64 -0.17
C ALA A 194 18.04 18.12 -0.93
N LEU A 195 17.29 19.05 -1.52
CA LEU A 195 16.18 18.71 -2.43
C LEU A 195 16.61 17.79 -3.57
N ALA A 196 17.83 17.99 -4.10
CA ALA A 196 18.38 17.16 -5.16
C ALA A 196 18.59 15.70 -4.72
N ASP A 197 19.01 15.47 -3.47
CA ASP A 197 19.19 14.12 -2.94
C ASP A 197 17.86 13.46 -2.62
N VAL A 198 16.87 14.21 -2.11
CA VAL A 198 15.50 13.69 -1.94
C VAL A 198 14.93 13.22 -3.28
N ALA A 199 15.17 13.98 -4.37
CA ALA A 199 14.73 13.59 -5.70
C ALA A 199 15.42 12.32 -6.21
N ASP A 200 16.73 12.15 -5.95
CA ASP A 200 17.47 10.91 -6.28
C ASP A 200 16.93 9.70 -5.51
N VAL A 201 16.70 9.86 -4.20
CA VAL A 201 16.09 8.82 -3.36
C VAL A 201 14.71 8.44 -3.87
N CYS A 202 13.88 9.42 -4.25
CA CYS A 202 12.58 9.17 -4.85
C CYS A 202 12.72 8.33 -6.13
N LEU A 203 13.52 8.79 -7.09
CA LEU A 203 13.68 8.11 -8.38
C LEU A 203 14.17 6.67 -8.22
N LYS A 204 15.15 6.44 -7.35
CA LYS A 204 15.68 5.10 -7.09
C LYS A 204 14.65 4.21 -6.36
N SER A 205 13.87 4.78 -5.45
CA SER A 205 12.84 4.03 -4.73
C SER A 205 11.75 3.48 -5.65
N LEU A 206 11.43 4.17 -6.75
CA LEU A 206 10.47 3.66 -7.75
C LEU A 206 10.90 2.35 -8.39
N HIS A 207 12.20 2.08 -8.46
CA HIS A 207 12.75 0.87 -9.05
C HIS A 207 13.30 -0.11 -8.00
N GLU A 208 13.01 0.13 -6.73
CA GLU A 208 13.48 -0.70 -5.64
C GLU A 208 12.35 -1.58 -5.10
N VAL A 209 12.41 -2.88 -5.39
CA VAL A 209 11.45 -3.87 -4.88
C VAL A 209 11.42 -3.88 -3.35
N GLU A 210 12.59 -3.78 -2.71
CA GLU A 210 12.69 -3.75 -1.24
C GLU A 210 12.07 -2.50 -0.62
N ALA A 211 11.86 -1.42 -1.38
CA ALA A 211 11.20 -0.22 -0.87
C ALA A 211 9.67 -0.33 -0.88
N ARG A 212 9.11 -1.34 -1.56
CA ARG A 212 7.66 -1.52 -1.67
C ARG A 212 7.01 -1.77 -0.31
N ASN A 213 5.97 -1.00 -0.06
CA ASN A 213 5.20 -0.94 1.19
C ASN A 213 6.05 -0.56 2.42
N LYS A 214 7.16 0.17 2.26
CA LYS A 214 7.95 0.69 3.39
C LYS A 214 7.76 2.19 3.56
N SER A 215 7.91 2.64 4.80
CA SER A 215 7.97 4.05 5.19
C SER A 215 9.29 4.28 5.89
N PHE A 216 10.03 5.29 5.49
CA PHE A 216 11.32 5.62 6.10
C PHE A 216 11.60 7.11 6.07
N ASP A 217 12.39 7.53 7.05
CA ASP A 217 12.95 8.85 7.17
C ASP A 217 14.31 8.90 6.47
N VAL A 218 14.67 10.05 5.89
CA VAL A 218 15.97 10.24 5.23
C VAL A 218 16.58 11.61 5.52
N CYS A 219 17.87 11.64 5.85
CA CYS A 219 18.64 12.88 6.03
C CYS A 219 20.12 12.70 5.69
N TYR A 220 20.91 13.76 5.86
CA TYR A 220 22.36 13.61 5.95
C TYR A 220 22.81 13.01 7.28
N GLU A 221 23.91 12.27 7.24
CA GLU A 221 24.63 11.87 8.44
C GLU A 221 25.03 13.10 9.28
N TYR A 222 24.94 12.96 10.60
CA TYR A 222 25.46 13.97 11.50
C TYR A 222 26.98 14.03 11.37
N THR A 223 27.50 15.13 10.82
CA THR A 223 28.94 15.40 10.86
C THR A 223 29.20 16.34 12.04
N PRO A 224 29.91 15.91 13.10
CA PRO A 224 30.37 16.85 14.13
C PRO A 224 31.26 17.93 13.50
N GLU A 225 31.30 19.12 14.12
CA GLU A 225 32.08 20.28 13.64
C GLU A 225 33.57 19.95 13.41
N GLU A 226 34.23 20.79 12.61
CA GLU A 226 35.53 20.62 11.92
C GLU A 226 36.74 20.09 12.72
N ASP A 227 36.63 19.88 14.03
CA ASP A 227 37.68 19.34 14.92
C ASP A 227 37.56 17.83 15.21
N SER A 228 36.65 17.14 14.54
CA SER A 228 36.48 15.69 14.63
C SER A 228 37.55 14.94 13.81
N LEU A 229 38.46 14.23 14.50
CA LEU A 229 39.60 13.45 13.98
C LEU A 229 39.26 12.26 13.05
N TYR A 230 38.04 12.16 12.53
CA TYR A 230 37.62 11.06 11.66
C TYR A 230 37.70 11.48 10.19
N GLU A 231 38.66 10.92 9.45
CA GLU A 231 38.75 11.01 7.99
C GLU A 231 37.81 10.00 7.36
N LEU A 232 37.04 10.41 6.34
CA LEU A 232 36.16 9.54 5.57
C LEU A 232 37.00 8.51 4.77
N VAL A 233 37.16 7.28 5.28
CA VAL A 233 38.11 6.28 4.74
C VAL A 233 37.63 5.57 3.46
N ALA A 234 36.35 5.62 3.10
CA ALA A 234 35.91 5.06 1.82
C ALA A 234 34.62 5.70 1.28
N HIS A 235 34.71 6.16 0.03
CA HIS A 235 33.55 6.43 -0.82
C HIS A 235 33.59 5.43 -1.97
N VAL A 236 32.67 4.46 -2.00
CA VAL A 236 32.40 3.72 -3.24
C VAL A 236 30.90 3.51 -3.43
N PRO A 237 30.24 4.44 -4.12
CA PRO A 237 29.10 4.12 -4.94
C PRO A 237 29.46 4.42 -6.39
N THR A 238 29.66 3.37 -7.19
CA THR A 238 29.64 3.49 -8.65
C THR A 238 28.28 4.04 -9.08
N LYS A 239 28.22 4.67 -10.28
CA LYS A 239 26.94 5.06 -10.94
C LYS A 239 25.90 3.93 -11.03
N THR A 240 26.32 2.69 -10.79
CA THR A 240 25.53 1.46 -10.85
C THR A 240 25.20 0.84 -9.49
N SER A 241 25.70 1.38 -8.38
CA SER A 241 25.47 0.82 -7.04
C SER A 241 24.15 1.35 -6.47
N ASN A 242 23.15 0.49 -6.37
CA ASN A 242 21.89 0.83 -5.72
C ASN A 242 22.06 0.77 -4.19
N TYR A 243 22.27 1.94 -3.56
CA TYR A 243 22.44 2.04 -2.11
C TYR A 243 21.13 1.75 -1.35
N LEU A 244 19.97 1.84 -2.01
CA LEU A 244 18.68 1.66 -1.36
C LEU A 244 18.44 0.20 -0.98
N THR A 245 18.83 -0.76 -1.81
CA THR A 245 18.61 -2.19 -1.48
C THR A 245 19.18 -2.54 -0.11
N SER A 246 20.43 -2.15 0.17
CA SER A 246 21.07 -2.39 1.46
C SER A 246 20.43 -1.59 2.60
N ALA A 247 20.03 -0.35 2.35
CA ALA A 247 19.37 0.49 3.36
C ALA A 247 17.98 -0.03 3.74
N MET A 248 17.22 -0.53 2.76
CA MET A 248 15.85 -1.00 2.92
C MET A 248 15.76 -2.44 3.42
N ALA A 249 16.78 -3.28 3.20
CA ALA A 249 16.76 -4.69 3.57
C ALA A 249 16.51 -4.93 5.08
N ASN A 250 16.97 -4.01 5.94
CA ASN A 250 16.81 -4.10 7.39
C ASN A 250 15.54 -3.41 7.92
N MET A 251 14.74 -2.82 7.03
CA MET A 251 13.54 -2.07 7.40
C MET A 251 12.29 -2.94 7.38
N GLU A 252 11.39 -2.71 8.33
CA GLU A 252 10.13 -3.41 8.43
C GLU A 252 9.12 -2.89 7.39
N PRO A 253 8.38 -3.78 6.71
CA PRO A 253 7.26 -3.39 5.88
C PRO A 253 6.12 -2.83 6.73
N ASN A 254 5.36 -1.89 6.17
CA ASN A 254 4.12 -1.43 6.79
C ASN A 254 3.11 -2.58 6.85
N THR A 255 2.50 -2.79 8.02
CA THR A 255 1.39 -3.72 8.26
C THR A 255 0.03 -3.13 7.89
#